data_AF-A0A1Q7RDG2-F1
#
_entry.id   AF-A0A1Q7RDG2-F1
#
_cell.length_a   1.000
_cell.length_b   1.000
_cell.length_c   1.000
_cell.angle_alpha   90.00
_cell.angle_beta   90.00
_cell.angle_gamma   90.00
#
_symmetry.space_group_name_H-M   'P 1'
#
loop_
_entity.id
_entity.type
_entity.pdbx_description
1 polymer ?
#
loop_
_entity_poly.entity_id
_entity_poly.type
_entity_poly.pdbx_seq_one_letter_code
_entity_poly.pdbx_strand_id
1 'polypeptide(L)' 'MLAASLGGVESLVVLPIYTSHYNMSKEELRRAGVAPGTVRVSVGLEDADDLIADLEQALA' A
#
# COMPACT_ATOMS: atom_id res chain seq x y z
N MET A 1 4.57 5.80 12.51
CA MET A 1 4.49 6.45 11.18
C MET A 1 4.56 5.32 10.17
N LEU A 2 3.53 5.12 9.32
CA LEU A 2 3.59 4.10 8.28
C LEU A 2 4.78 4.42 7.36
N ALA A 3 5.76 3.53 7.28
CA ALA A 3 6.99 3.81 6.57
C ALA A 3 6.73 3.84 5.06
N ALA A 4 7.13 4.92 4.39
CA ALA A 4 7.28 4.95 2.95
C ALA A 4 8.54 4.16 2.56
N SER A 5 8.51 2.84 2.80
CA SER A 5 9.57 1.89 2.46
C SER A 5 9.01 0.78 1.57
N LEU A 6 9.88 -0.05 1.01
CA LEU A 6 9.54 -1.19 0.16
C LEU A 6 10.69 -2.21 0.15
N GLY A 7 10.37 -3.48 -0.07
CA GLY A 7 11.37 -4.55 -0.23
C GLY A 7 12.07 -5.00 1.06
N GLY A 8 11.46 -4.74 2.22
CA GLY A 8 11.89 -5.32 3.50
C GLY A 8 11.46 -6.78 3.62
N VAL A 9 11.94 -7.45 4.67
CA VAL A 9 11.48 -8.81 5.02
C VAL A 9 10.06 -8.81 5.58
N GLU A 10 9.62 -7.68 6.13
CA GLU A 10 8.28 -7.47 6.65
C GLU A 10 7.36 -6.81 5.62
N SER A 11 6.11 -7.26 5.59
CA SER A 11 5.03 -6.73 4.77
C SER A 11 4.62 -5.33 5.24
N LEU A 12 4.32 -4.45 4.28
CA LEU A 12 3.94 -3.06 4.56
C LEU A 12 2.75 -2.62 3.70
N VAL A 13 1.77 -1.98 4.33
CA VAL A 13 0.58 -1.41 3.67
C VAL A 13 0.55 0.09 3.87
N VAL A 14 0.32 0.86 2.80
CA VAL A 14 0.23 2.32 2.85
C VAL A 14 -0.82 2.87 1.88
N LEU A 15 -1.29 4.08 2.16
CA LEU A 15 -2.03 4.91 1.21
C LEU A 15 -1.03 5.83 0.48
N PRO A 16 -0.81 5.66 -0.84
CA PRO A 16 0.15 6.46 -1.60
C PRO A 16 -0.14 7.96 -1.54
N ILE A 17 -1.43 8.35 -1.50
CA ILE A 17 -1.87 9.75 -1.44
C ILE A 17 -1.39 10.49 -0.19
N TYR A 18 -1.07 9.77 0.89
CA TYR A 18 -0.55 10.34 2.13
C TYR A 18 0.94 10.05 2.33
N THR A 19 1.57 9.32 1.40
CA THR A 19 2.97 8.89 1.50
C THR A 19 3.71 9.25 0.22
N SER A 20 4.09 8.32 -0.64
CA SER A 20 4.97 8.58 -1.79
C SER A 20 4.42 9.58 -2.82
N HIS A 21 3.10 9.75 -2.89
CA HIS A 21 2.44 10.62 -3.87
C HIS A 21 1.83 11.88 -3.23
N TYR A 22 2.20 12.21 -1.99
CA TYR A 22 1.59 13.31 -1.22
C TYR A 22 1.70 14.70 -1.90
N ASN A 23 2.74 14.90 -2.72
CA ASN A 23 2.99 16.16 -3.43
C ASN A 23 2.38 16.22 -4.84
N MET A 24 1.69 15.16 -5.30
CA MET A 24 1.05 15.16 -6.62
C MET A 24 -0.30 15.87 -6.58
N SER A 25 -0.58 16.66 -7.61
CA SER A 25 -1.91 17.21 -7.83
C SER A 25 -2.93 16.11 -8.10
N LYS A 26 -4.22 16.42 -7.94
CA LYS A 26 -5.32 15.47 -8.23
C LYS A 26 -5.26 14.93 -9.67
N GLU A 27 -4.87 15.77 -10.64
CA GLU A 27 -4.77 15.35 -12.03
C GLU A 27 -3.57 14.43 -12.27
N GLU A 28 -2.43 14.70 -11.62
CA GLU A 28 -1.27 13.83 -11.66
C GLU A 28 -1.55 12.45 -11.03
N LEU A 29 -2.23 12.42 -9.88
CA LEU A 29 -2.68 11.20 -9.24
C LEU A 29 -3.60 10.38 -10.16
N ARG A 30 -4.58 11.05 -10.79
CA ARG A 30 -5.50 10.42 -11.75
C ARG A 30 -4.76 9.84 -12.95
N ARG A 31 -3.78 10.57 -13.51
CA ARG A 31 -2.93 10.08 -14.61
C ARG A 31 -2.05 8.90 -14.21
N ALA A 32 -1.61 8.85 -12.96
CA ALA A 32 -0.84 7.75 -12.39
C ALA A 32 -1.72 6.54 -11.98
N GLY A 33 -3.05 6.62 -12.13
CA GLY A 33 -3.97 5.55 -11.71
C GLY A 33 -4.17 5.46 -10.19
N VAL A 34 -3.82 6.51 -9.44
CA VAL A 34 -3.97 6.57 -7.98
C VAL A 34 -5.28 7.28 -7.62
N ALA A 35 -6.24 6.50 -7.12
CA ALA A 35 -7.49 7.01 -6.56
C ALA A 35 -7.35 7.29 -5.06
N PRO A 36 -8.26 8.05 -4.43
CA PRO A 36 -8.18 8.37 -3.00
C PRO A 36 -8.11 7.14 -2.08
N GLY A 37 -8.74 6.02 -2.48
CA GLY A 37 -8.74 4.76 -1.73
C GLY A 37 -7.70 3.74 -2.21
N THR A 38 -6.77 4.11 -3.11
CA THR A 38 -5.74 3.17 -3.57
C THR A 38 -4.85 2.78 -2.40
N VAL A 39 -4.76 1.47 -2.15
CA VAL A 39 -3.85 0.88 -1.17
C VAL A 39 -2.66 0.26 -1.91
N ARG A 40 -1.45 0.46 -1.39
CA ARG A 40 -0.24 -0.21 -1.88
C ARG A 40 0.28 -1.17 -0.82
N VAL A 41 0.46 -2.42 -1.21
CA VAL A 41 1.06 -3.47 -0.39
C VAL A 41 2.46 -3.78 -0.92
N SER A 42 3.46 -3.78 -0.03
CA SER A 42 4.77 -4.37 -0.27
C SER A 42 4.80 -5.71 0.46
N VAL A 43 4.80 -6.81 -0.29
CA VAL A 43 4.82 -8.17 0.26
C VAL A 43 6.23 -8.50 0.77
N GLY A 44 6.31 -8.93 2.02
CA GLY A 44 7.53 -9.38 2.69
C GLY A 44 7.82 -10.86 2.44
N LEU A 45 8.42 -11.52 3.43
CA LEU A 45 8.83 -12.93 3.37
C LEU A 45 8.05 -13.81 4.36
N GLU A 46 6.91 -13.33 4.86
CA GLU A 46 6.00 -14.12 5.69
C GLU A 46 5.37 -15.28 4.91
N ASP A 47 4.71 -16.20 5.63
CA ASP A 47 3.97 -17.28 4.99
C ASP A 47 2.83 -16.70 4.13
N ALA A 48 2.65 -17.25 2.93
CA ALA A 48 1.69 -16.74 1.96
C ALA A 48 0.24 -16.91 2.43
N ASP A 49 -0.06 -18.01 3.13
CA ASP A 49 -1.42 -18.29 3.62
C ASP A 49 -1.78 -17.34 4.76
N ASP A 50 -0.82 -17.02 5.63
CA ASP A 50 -1.00 -16.03 6.70
C ASP A 50 -1.27 -14.62 6.12
N LEU A 51 -0.51 -14.21 5.09
CA LEU A 51 -0.70 -12.92 4.44
C LEU A 51 -2.06 -12.82 3.73
N ILE A 52 -2.49 -13.89 3.06
CA ILE A 52 -3.80 -13.93 2.41
C ILE A 52 -4.91 -13.86 3.47
N ALA A 53 -4.80 -14.64 4.55
CA ALA A 53 -5.79 -14.63 5.63
C ALA A 53 -5.92 -13.26 6.30
N ASP A 54 -4.81 -12.55 6.52
CA ASP A 54 -4.81 -11.19 7.09
C ASP A 54 -5.50 -10.19 6.15
N LEU A 55 -5.21 -10.26 4.85
CA LEU A 55 -5.86 -9.41 3.84
C LEU A 55 -7.35 -9.72 3.68
N GLU A 56 -7.75 -11.00 3.69
CA GLU A 56 -9.15 -11.41 3.65
C GLU A 56 -9.91 -10.90 4.88
N GLN A 57 -9.32 -11.01 6.07
CA GLN A 57 -9.90 -10.50 7.31
C GLN A 57 -10.06 -8.98 7.27
N ALA A 58 -9.09 -8.24 6.74
CA ALA A 58 -9.12 -6.79 6.67
C ALA A 58 -10.09 -6.22 5.62
N LEU A 59 -10.42 -7.00 4.58
CA LEU A 59 -11.30 -6.60 3.48
C LEU A 59 -12.78 -7.04 3.66
N ALA A 60 -13.06 -7.93 4.62
CA ALA A 60 -14.41 -8.39 4.94
C ALA A 60 -15.29 -7.28 5.56
#